data_AF-A0A2V6QCW5-F1
#
_entry.id   AF-A0A2V6QCW5-F1
#
_cell.length_a   1.000
_cell.length_b   1.000
_cell.length_c   1.000
_cell.angle_alpha   90.00
_cell.angle_beta   90.00
_cell.angle_gamma   90.00
#
_symmetry.space_group_name_H-M   'P 1'
#
loop_
_entity.id
_entity.type
_entity.pdbx_description
1 polymer ?
#
loop_
_entity_poly.entity_id
_entity_poly.type
_entity_poly.pdbx_seq_one_letter_code
_entity_poly.pdbx_strand_id
1 'polypeptide(L)'
;MGLPLLLAKADIVSLHATLTDATRGFIGEKELRRMKPTALFLNTARGELVDEAAVARAVDERWIAGAAVDAFAQEPLPSEHPYRNADPERLILTPHNVGHSEAGRRANLGLALEQILAVGRGEPPAHVINPEAIAIWRMRA
;
A
#
# COMPACT_ATOMS: atom_id res chain seq x y z
N MET A 1 -1.18 14.15 18.39
CA MET A 1 -1.71 12.83 18.79
C MET A 1 -0.75 11.77 18.24
N GLY A 2 -0.17 10.90 19.09
CA GLY A 2 0.72 9.83 18.61
C GLY A 2 -0.05 8.63 18.08
N LEU A 3 0.61 7.79 17.25
CA LEU A 3 0.06 6.55 16.70
C LEU A 3 -0.61 5.65 17.77
N PRO A 4 0.03 5.37 18.93
CA PRO A 4 -0.60 4.72 20.08
C PRO A 4 -2.01 5.17 20.45
N LEU A 5 -2.24 6.49 20.45
CA LEU A 5 -3.52 7.09 20.85
C LEU A 5 -4.52 7.07 19.70
N LEU A 6 -4.05 7.18 18.46
CA LEU A 6 -4.85 7.04 17.25
C LEU A 6 -5.47 5.64 17.19
N LEU A 7 -4.64 4.60 17.28
CA LEU A 7 -5.08 3.21 17.19
C LEU A 7 -6.12 2.86 18.26
N ALA A 8 -5.91 3.32 19.49
CA ALA A 8 -6.84 3.07 20.61
C ALA A 8 -8.20 3.78 20.47
N LYS A 9 -8.29 4.83 19.66
CA LYS A 9 -9.50 5.67 19.54
C LYS A 9 -10.25 5.50 18.23
N ALA A 10 -9.57 5.13 17.15
CA ALA A 10 -10.16 5.02 15.84
C ALA A 10 -11.13 3.83 15.74
N ASP A 11 -12.26 4.05 15.08
CA ASP A 11 -13.16 2.97 14.64
C ASP A 11 -12.78 2.44 13.26
N ILE A 12 -12.04 3.23 12.48
CA ILE A 12 -11.48 2.84 11.19
C ILE A 12 -10.05 3.38 11.10
N VAL A 13 -9.10 2.51 10.76
CA VAL A 13 -7.70 2.85 10.51
C VAL A 13 -7.41 2.56 9.05
N SER A 14 -7.11 3.59 8.26
CA SER A 14 -6.73 3.46 6.84
C SER A 14 -5.26 3.85 6.65
N LEU A 15 -4.49 2.95 6.07
CA LEU A 15 -3.05 3.10 5.91
C LEU A 15 -2.70 3.75 4.56
N HIS A 16 -2.10 4.95 4.63
CA HIS A 16 -1.64 5.70 3.46
C HIS A 16 -0.21 6.21 3.72
N ALA A 17 0.77 5.31 3.62
CA ALA A 17 2.17 5.62 3.86
C ALA A 17 3.05 5.14 2.69
N THR A 18 4.11 5.87 2.40
CA THR A 18 5.16 5.42 1.50
C THR A 18 5.94 4.29 2.15
N LEU A 19 6.19 3.21 1.41
CA LEU A 19 7.09 2.16 1.86
C LEU A 19 8.54 2.68 1.80
N THR A 20 9.19 2.67 2.95
CA THR A 20 10.59 3.02 3.19
C THR A 20 11.14 2.04 4.22
N ASP A 21 12.44 2.05 4.46
CA ASP A 21 13.03 1.20 5.52
C ASP A 21 12.46 1.51 6.91
N ALA A 22 12.07 2.76 7.17
CA ALA A 22 11.48 3.19 8.44
C ALA A 22 10.00 2.81 8.61
N THR A 23 9.29 2.52 7.51
CA THR A 23 7.85 2.20 7.52
C THR A 23 7.57 0.73 7.21
N ARG A 24 8.60 -0.07 6.95
CA ARG A 24 8.48 -1.52 6.78
C ARG A 24 8.05 -2.16 8.10
N GLY A 25 6.99 -2.97 8.07
CA GLY A 25 6.42 -3.60 9.26
C GLY A 25 5.87 -2.61 10.29
N PHE A 26 5.49 -1.40 9.86
CA PHE A 26 5.00 -0.33 10.73
C PHE A 26 3.75 -0.71 11.54
N ILE A 27 2.91 -1.59 11.02
CA ILE A 27 1.75 -2.16 11.73
C ILE A 27 1.98 -3.66 11.94
N GLY A 28 2.27 -4.06 13.19
CA GLY A 28 2.36 -5.46 13.58
C GLY A 28 1.28 -5.88 14.58
N GLU A 29 1.46 -7.05 15.20
CA GLU A 29 0.54 -7.57 16.23
C GLU A 29 0.30 -6.56 17.37
N LYS A 30 1.35 -5.88 17.84
CA LYS A 30 1.25 -4.90 18.92
C LYS A 30 0.31 -3.75 18.58
N GLU A 31 0.40 -3.23 17.37
CA GLU A 31 -0.43 -2.12 16.88
C GLU A 31 -1.87 -2.58 16.65
N LEU A 32 -2.07 -3.76 16.07
CA LEU A 32 -3.39 -4.34 15.83
C LEU A 32 -4.14 -4.63 17.14
N ARG A 33 -3.45 -5.19 18.15
CA ARG A 33 -4.04 -5.42 19.49
C ARG A 33 -4.43 -4.13 20.22
N ARG A 34 -3.91 -2.98 19.78
CA ARG A 34 -4.24 -1.68 20.37
C ARG A 34 -5.50 -1.07 19.76
N MET A 35 -5.95 -1.58 18.61
CA MET A 35 -7.20 -1.17 18.00
C MET A 35 -8.39 -1.68 18.82
N LYS A 36 -9.56 -1.09 18.59
CA LYS A 36 -10.80 -1.58 19.18
C LYS A 36 -11.18 -2.93 18.54
N PRO A 37 -11.79 -3.87 19.29
CA PRO A 37 -12.39 -5.07 18.70
C PRO A 37 -13.48 -4.77 17.66
N THR A 38 -14.04 -3.56 17.69
CA THR A 38 -15.03 -3.06 16.73
C THR A 38 -14.41 -2.31 15.54
N ALA A 39 -13.09 -2.11 15.51
CA ALA A 39 -12.46 -1.29 14.49
C ALA A 39 -12.19 -2.06 13.19
N LEU A 40 -12.22 -1.33 12.07
CA LEU A 40 -11.82 -1.83 10.75
C LEU A 40 -10.41 -1.36 10.40
N PHE A 41 -9.60 -2.25 9.81
CA PHE A 41 -8.27 -1.94 9.31
C PHE A 41 -8.21 -1.98 7.78
N LEU A 42 -7.71 -0.93 7.12
CA LEU A 42 -7.59 -0.87 5.68
C LEU A 42 -6.13 -0.67 5.26
N ASN A 43 -5.62 -1.52 4.37
CA ASN A 43 -4.33 -1.33 3.73
C ASN A 43 -4.48 -1.27 2.20
N THR A 44 -4.44 -0.05 1.66
CA THR A 44 -4.42 0.22 0.21
C THR A 44 -3.09 0.83 -0.24
N ALA A 45 -2.06 0.74 0.60
CA ALA A 45 -0.75 1.31 0.35
C ALA A 45 0.24 0.26 -0.18
N ARG A 46 0.89 -0.50 0.69
CA ARG A 46 1.87 -1.56 0.35
C ARG A 46 1.77 -2.69 1.36
N GLY A 47 1.96 -3.93 0.93
CA GLY A 47 1.87 -5.08 1.82
C GLY A 47 2.97 -5.09 2.89
N GLU A 48 4.19 -4.67 2.54
CA GLU A 48 5.32 -4.69 3.48
C GLU A 48 5.26 -3.63 4.59
N LEU A 49 4.23 -2.77 4.59
CA LEU A 49 3.96 -1.88 5.71
C LEU A 49 3.38 -2.62 6.93
N VAL A 50 2.88 -3.83 6.73
CA VAL A 50 2.21 -4.61 7.77
C VAL A 50 2.86 -5.97 7.95
N ASP A 51 2.76 -6.55 9.14
CA ASP A 51 2.92 -7.98 9.33
C ASP A 51 1.64 -8.67 8.86
N GLU A 52 1.65 -9.22 7.64
CA GLU A 52 0.47 -9.82 7.01
C GLU A 52 -0.07 -11.03 7.79
N ALA A 53 0.81 -11.78 8.46
CA ALA A 53 0.40 -12.88 9.33
C ALA A 53 -0.27 -12.36 10.61
N ALA A 54 0.20 -11.23 11.16
CA ALA A 54 -0.47 -10.58 12.29
C ALA A 54 -1.84 -10.01 11.90
N VAL A 55 -2.00 -9.46 10.69
CA VAL A 55 -3.30 -8.98 10.21
C VAL A 55 -4.29 -10.14 10.06
N ALA A 56 -3.87 -11.27 9.46
CA ALA A 56 -4.71 -12.47 9.36
C ALA A 56 -5.17 -12.96 10.74
N ARG A 57 -4.23 -13.10 11.69
CA ARG A 57 -4.56 -13.48 13.08
C ARG A 57 -5.46 -12.46 13.77
N ALA A 58 -5.26 -11.17 13.55
CA ALA A 58 -6.10 -10.12 14.15
C ALA A 58 -7.56 -10.23 13.71
N VAL A 59 -7.79 -10.66 12.47
CA VAL A 59 -9.14 -10.95 11.95
C VAL A 59 -9.71 -12.22 12.59
N ASP A 60 -8.97 -13.34 12.53
CA ASP A 60 -9.42 -14.66 13.00
C ASP A 60 -9.66 -14.70 14.52
N GLU A 61 -8.74 -14.14 15.30
CA GLU A 61 -8.83 -14.04 16.76
C GLU A 61 -9.68 -12.85 17.23
N ARG A 62 -10.29 -12.09 16.31
CA ARG A 62 -11.17 -10.96 16.59
C ARG A 62 -10.54 -9.86 17.44
N TRP A 63 -9.24 -9.60 17.27
CA TRP A 63 -8.61 -8.40 17.85
C TRP A 63 -9.18 -7.12 17.22
N ILE A 64 -9.64 -7.22 15.97
CA ILE A 64 -10.35 -6.19 15.21
C ILE A 64 -11.65 -6.76 14.61
N ALA A 65 -12.52 -5.87 14.10
CA ALA A 65 -13.80 -6.27 13.52
C ALA A 65 -13.64 -6.92 12.14
N GLY A 66 -12.62 -6.50 11.40
CA GLY A 66 -12.29 -6.98 10.07
C GLY A 66 -11.23 -6.11 9.40
N ALA A 67 -10.79 -6.54 8.22
CA ALA A 67 -9.81 -5.81 7.43
C ALA A 67 -10.16 -5.81 5.93
N ALA A 68 -9.65 -4.80 5.21
CA ALA A 68 -9.66 -4.76 3.75
C ALA A 68 -8.26 -4.45 3.23
N VAL A 69 -7.73 -5.30 2.36
CA VAL A 69 -6.34 -5.24 1.87
C VAL A 69 -6.31 -5.28 0.35
N ASP A 70 -5.64 -4.31 -0.26
CA ASP A 70 -5.45 -4.24 -1.72
C ASP A 70 -4.02 -4.55 -2.16
N ALA A 71 -3.01 -4.36 -1.30
CA ALA A 71 -1.60 -4.57 -1.66
C ALA A 71 -0.96 -5.64 -0.79
N PHE A 72 -0.07 -6.44 -1.38
CA PHE A 72 0.56 -7.59 -0.73
C PHE A 72 2.09 -7.51 -0.80
N ALA A 73 2.80 -8.09 0.16
CA ALA A 73 4.26 -8.08 0.17
C ALA A 73 4.85 -8.84 -1.03
N GLN A 74 4.15 -9.90 -1.44
CA GLN A 74 4.44 -10.64 -2.66
C GLN A 74 3.20 -10.65 -3.56
N GLU A 75 3.40 -10.25 -4.82
CA GLU A 75 2.33 -10.14 -5.82
C GLU A 75 2.70 -10.94 -7.09
N PRO A 76 1.77 -11.73 -7.65
CA PRO A 76 0.42 -12.03 -7.16
C PRO A 76 0.42 -12.76 -5.80
N LEU A 77 -0.68 -12.64 -5.05
CA LEU A 77 -0.81 -13.26 -3.73
C LEU A 77 -0.49 -14.78 -3.80
N PRO A 78 0.47 -15.33 -3.03
CA PRO A 78 0.87 -16.75 -3.06
C PRO A 78 -0.16 -17.71 -2.48
N SER A 79 -0.37 -18.91 -3.03
CA SER A 79 -1.46 -19.84 -2.63
C SER A 79 -1.49 -20.11 -1.12
N GLU A 80 -0.32 -20.27 -0.52
CA GLU A 80 -0.14 -20.57 0.91
C GLU A 80 -0.18 -19.33 1.82
N HIS A 81 -0.51 -18.16 1.27
CA HIS A 81 -0.50 -16.91 2.02
C HIS A 81 -1.59 -16.91 3.12
N PRO A 82 -1.31 -16.45 4.35
CA PRO A 82 -2.25 -16.54 5.48
C PRO A 82 -3.61 -15.88 5.21
N TYR A 83 -3.64 -14.76 4.49
CA TYR A 83 -4.90 -14.13 4.05
C TYR A 83 -5.86 -15.05 3.28
N ARG A 84 -5.36 -16.10 2.61
CA ARG A 84 -6.23 -17.04 1.89
C ARG A 84 -7.00 -18.00 2.81
N ASN A 85 -6.54 -18.15 4.05
CA ASN A 85 -7.13 -19.05 5.05
C ASN A 85 -7.85 -18.28 6.18
N ALA A 86 -7.72 -16.96 6.22
CA ALA A 86 -8.40 -16.11 7.20
C ALA A 86 -9.92 -16.05 6.94
N ASP A 87 -10.68 -15.67 7.96
CA ASP A 87 -12.15 -15.58 7.91
C ASP A 87 -12.64 -14.72 6.71
N PRO A 88 -13.25 -15.34 5.69
CA PRO A 88 -13.64 -14.65 4.46
C PRO A 88 -14.81 -13.69 4.65
N GLU A 89 -15.55 -13.76 5.77
CA GLU A 89 -16.60 -12.80 6.10
C GLU A 89 -16.03 -11.50 6.69
N ARG A 90 -14.77 -11.52 7.14
CA ARG A 90 -14.13 -10.43 7.90
C ARG A 90 -12.85 -9.91 7.26
N LEU A 91 -12.37 -10.54 6.18
CA LEU A 91 -11.24 -10.07 5.39
C LEU A 91 -11.62 -9.92 3.92
N ILE A 92 -11.56 -8.68 3.42
CA ILE A 92 -11.74 -8.37 2.00
C ILE A 92 -10.36 -8.23 1.36
N LEU A 93 -10.15 -8.93 0.24
CA LEU A 93 -8.93 -8.84 -0.56
C LEU A 93 -9.27 -8.34 -1.96
N THR A 94 -8.53 -7.34 -2.44
CA THR A 94 -8.58 -6.88 -3.82
C THR A 94 -7.20 -6.98 -4.48
N PRO A 95 -7.12 -7.22 -5.81
CA PRO A 95 -5.86 -7.57 -6.47
C PRO A 95 -5.07 -6.32 -6.89
N HIS A 96 -4.63 -5.52 -5.93
CA HIS A 96 -3.85 -4.29 -6.14
C HIS A 96 -4.44 -3.37 -7.22
N ASN A 97 -5.75 -3.14 -7.11
CA ASN A 97 -6.53 -2.47 -8.14
C ASN A 97 -7.21 -1.17 -7.72
N VAL A 98 -6.98 -0.66 -6.51
CA VAL A 98 -7.57 0.62 -6.05
C VAL A 98 -7.18 1.79 -6.96
N GLY A 99 -5.98 1.77 -7.53
CA GLY A 99 -5.52 2.80 -8.48
C GLY A 99 -6.04 2.65 -9.93
N HIS A 100 -6.71 1.53 -10.26
CA HIS A 100 -6.98 1.12 -11.65
C HIS A 100 -8.36 1.53 -12.19
N SER A 101 -8.85 2.72 -11.84
CA SER A 101 -10.08 3.28 -12.44
C SER A 101 -9.87 3.64 -13.93
N GLU A 102 -10.93 3.67 -14.74
CA GLU A 102 -10.83 4.08 -16.16
C GLU A 102 -10.22 5.47 -16.32
N ALA A 103 -10.71 6.43 -15.51
CA ALA A 103 -10.19 7.79 -15.48
C ALA A 103 -8.71 7.83 -15.05
N GLY A 104 -8.34 7.08 -14.00
CA GLY A 104 -6.96 6.97 -13.52
C GLY A 104 -6.03 6.36 -14.56
N ARG A 105 -6.45 5.27 -15.21
CA ARG A 105 -5.68 4.62 -16.28
C ARG A 105 -5.43 5.57 -17.45
N ARG A 106 -6.46 6.31 -17.88
CA ARG A 106 -6.33 7.30 -18.96
C ARG A 106 -5.36 8.42 -18.59
N ALA A 107 -5.49 8.97 -17.38
CA ALA A 107 -4.58 10.03 -16.90
C ALA A 107 -3.13 9.54 -16.78
N ASN A 108 -2.92 8.37 -16.17
CA ASN A 108 -1.59 7.80 -15.95
C ASN A 108 -0.89 7.46 -17.27
N LEU A 109 -1.60 6.89 -18.24
CA LEU A 109 -1.04 6.62 -19.57
C LEU A 109 -0.71 7.90 -20.33
N GLY A 110 -1.58 8.91 -20.27
CA GLY A 110 -1.31 10.23 -20.85
C GLY A 110 -0.04 10.85 -20.27
N LEU A 111 0.06 10.89 -18.94
CA LEU A 111 1.21 11.43 -18.24
C LEU A 111 2.50 10.69 -18.59
N ALA A 112 2.47 9.35 -18.59
CA ALA A 112 3.62 8.54 -18.94
C ALA A 112 4.10 8.79 -20.38
N LEU A 113 3.16 8.86 -21.33
CA LEU A 113 3.49 9.15 -22.73
C LEU A 113 4.11 10.54 -22.89
N GLU A 114 3.57 11.56 -22.22
CA GLU A 114 4.14 12.92 -22.22
C GLU A 114 5.60 12.92 -21.73
N GLN A 115 5.89 12.19 -20.65
CA GLN A 115 7.25 12.09 -20.12
C GLN A 115 8.19 11.38 -21.11
N ILE A 116 7.75 10.27 -21.72
CA ILE A 116 8.53 9.51 -22.71
C ILE A 116 8.86 10.38 -23.93
N LEU A 117 7.87 11.12 -24.44
CA LEU A 117 8.05 11.99 -25.60
C LEU A 117 8.98 13.17 -25.27
N ALA A 118 8.94 13.71 -24.06
CA ALA A 118 9.90 14.74 -23.63
C ALA A 118 11.35 14.23 -23.69
N VAL A 119 11.60 13.03 -23.11
CA VAL A 119 12.92 12.37 -23.22
C VAL A 119 13.32 12.18 -24.68
N GLY A 120 12.40 11.71 -25.53
CA GLY A 120 12.65 11.52 -26.95
C GLY A 120 13.02 12.80 -27.72
N ARG A 121 12.63 13.98 -27.21
CA ARG A 121 13.01 15.30 -27.75
C ARG A 121 14.30 15.88 -27.11
N GLY A 122 14.92 15.17 -26.18
CA GLY A 122 16.07 15.68 -25.41
C GLY A 122 15.67 16.65 -24.28
N GLU A 123 14.37 16.74 -23.97
CA GLU A 123 13.83 17.55 -22.89
C GLU A 123 13.77 16.71 -21.60
N PRO A 124 14.10 17.28 -20.43
CA PRO A 124 13.89 16.59 -19.16
C PRO A 124 12.38 16.41 -18.90
N PRO A 125 11.93 15.25 -18.38
CA PRO A 125 10.54 15.08 -17.94
C PRO A 125 10.16 16.07 -16.83
N ALA A 126 8.87 16.38 -16.71
CA ALA A 126 8.35 17.29 -15.69
C ALA A 126 8.30 16.67 -14.28
N HIS A 127 8.20 15.34 -14.17
CA HIS A 127 8.01 14.61 -12.90
C HIS A 127 9.19 13.70 -12.54
N VAL A 128 10.42 14.21 -12.73
CA VAL A 128 11.64 13.45 -12.40
C VAL A 128 11.80 13.30 -10.88
N ILE A 129 11.90 12.05 -10.42
CA ILE A 129 12.11 11.71 -9.00
C ILE A 129 13.58 11.84 -8.60
N ASN A 130 14.50 11.58 -9.52
CA ASN A 130 15.96 11.60 -9.34
C ASN A 130 16.63 12.61 -10.31
N PRO A 131 16.54 13.93 -10.05
CA PRO A 131 17.01 14.97 -10.98
C PRO A 131 18.50 14.87 -11.34
N GLU A 132 19.33 14.32 -10.46
CA GLU A 132 20.74 14.07 -10.69
C GLU A 132 21.01 13.13 -11.88
N ALA A 133 20.04 12.26 -12.21
CA ALA A 133 20.15 11.37 -13.37
C ALA A 133 20.07 12.11 -14.71
N ILE A 134 19.53 13.33 -14.75
CA ILE A 134 19.38 14.12 -15.99
C ILE A 134 20.75 14.42 -16.60
N ALA A 135 21.73 14.79 -15.77
CA ALA A 135 23.09 15.07 -16.24
C ALA A 135 23.73 13.81 -16.86
N ILE A 136 23.57 12.66 -16.20
CA ILE A 136 24.11 11.37 -16.66
C ILE A 136 23.45 10.94 -17.98
N TRP A 137 22.13 11.07 -18.08
CA TRP A 137 21.37 10.74 -19.28
C TRP A 137 21.80 11.60 -20.47
N ARG A 138 21.96 12.92 -20.30
CA ARG A 138 22.37 13.83 -21.37
C ARG A 138 23.76 13.53 -21.94
N MET A 139 24.66 12.91 -21.17
CA MET A 139 25.97 12.49 -21.68
C MET A 139 25.90 11.23 -22.57
N ARG A 140 24.76 10.50 -22.60
CA ARG A 140 24.58 9.28 -23.38
C ARG A 140 23.88 9.50 -24.72
N ALA A 141 23.35 10.71 -24.96
CA ALA A 141 22.66 11.12 -26.18
C ALA A 141 23.64 11.80 -27.13
#